data_AF-A0A7W2B4B9-F1
#
_entry.id   AF-A0A7W2B4B9-F1
#
_cell.length_a   1.000
_cell.length_b   1.000
_cell.length_c   1.000
_cell.angle_alpha   90.00
_cell.angle_beta   90.00
_cell.angle_gamma   90.00
#
_symmetry.space_group_name_H-M   'P 1'
#
loop_
_entity.id
_entity.type
_entity.pdbx_description
1 polymer ?
#
loop_
_entity_poly.entity_id
_entity_poly.type
_entity_poly.pdbx_seq_one_letter_code
_entity_poly.pdbx_strand_id
1 'polypeptide(L)'
;SVFDYDKNKNYRILITQNNELFMFDSKGNRVRGFNYIKNDKILNSPKHFRISNKDLIVFKTKNDLKIINRRGRPRIETKTKFDFSSEKVFRFGNAIVTQTDKNEIIEVDLKGNVKIIDAYSSDMNLTSIENFMVIKNGNSLFSNKNKSELKFGKYNNLKIYNSEEFILISVFDYQNKEGYLFDQNLNLIDGFPIKSESFIDYRLNKNYFEFALKTENKSIKFYKKSI
;
A
#
# COMPACT_ATOMS: atom_id res chain seq x y z
N SER A 1 -13.70 -1.42 -3.36
CA SER A 1 -12.56 -0.97 -4.19
C SER A 1 -13.03 -0.53 -5.57
N VAL A 2 -12.32 0.40 -6.23
CA VAL A 2 -12.62 0.82 -7.60
C VAL A 2 -11.38 0.60 -8.46
N PHE A 3 -11.54 -0.05 -9.61
CA PHE A 3 -10.45 -0.36 -10.55
C PHE A 3 -10.74 0.21 -11.93
N ASP A 4 -9.73 0.78 -12.58
CA ASP A 4 -9.73 1.13 -14.00
C ASP A 4 -8.62 0.32 -14.68
N TYR A 5 -8.98 -0.84 -15.22
CA TYR A 5 -8.00 -1.80 -15.72
C TYR A 5 -7.19 -1.28 -16.89
N ASP A 6 -7.86 -0.54 -17.78
CA ASP A 6 -7.31 -0.14 -19.09
C ASP A 6 -7.20 1.40 -19.21
N LYS A 7 -7.33 2.13 -18.08
CA LYS A 7 -7.26 3.60 -17.99
C LYS A 7 -8.22 4.33 -18.93
N ASN A 8 -9.38 3.73 -19.19
CA ASN A 8 -10.38 4.24 -20.13
C ASN A 8 -11.70 4.60 -19.42
N LYS A 9 -11.66 4.77 -18.09
CA LYS A 9 -12.82 5.09 -17.24
C LYS A 9 -13.90 4.01 -17.25
N ASN A 10 -13.63 2.81 -17.77
CA ASN A 10 -14.52 1.65 -17.62
C ASN A 10 -14.32 1.00 -16.26
N TYR A 11 -14.77 1.70 -15.22
CA TYR A 11 -14.55 1.29 -13.85
C TYR A 11 -15.18 -0.06 -13.52
N ARG A 12 -14.53 -0.77 -12.61
CA ARG A 12 -15.05 -1.95 -11.91
C ARG A 12 -15.10 -1.65 -10.42
N ILE A 13 -16.28 -1.74 -9.86
CA ILE A 13 -16.55 -1.47 -8.45
C ILE A 13 -16.70 -2.81 -7.75
N LEU A 14 -15.77 -3.14 -6.87
CA LEU A 14 -15.83 -4.35 -6.05
C LEU A 14 -16.39 -4.03 -4.67
N ILE A 15 -17.40 -4.80 -4.27
CA ILE A 15 -18.04 -4.74 -2.96
C ILE A 15 -17.78 -6.06 -2.25
N THR A 16 -17.18 -5.96 -1.05
CA THR A 16 -16.93 -7.09 -0.14
C THR A 16 -18.01 -7.11 0.93
N GLN A 17 -18.65 -8.27 1.13
CA GLN A 17 -19.61 -8.48 2.20
C GLN A 17 -19.29 -9.80 2.91
N ASN A 18 -18.67 -9.72 4.09
CA ASN A 18 -18.13 -10.88 4.80
C ASN A 18 -17.19 -11.72 3.91
N ASN A 19 -17.62 -12.88 3.45
CA ASN A 19 -16.87 -13.78 2.57
C ASN A 19 -17.29 -13.69 1.10
N GLU A 20 -18.22 -12.81 0.76
CA GLU A 20 -18.71 -12.59 -0.59
C GLU A 20 -18.00 -11.42 -1.26
N LEU A 21 -17.85 -11.53 -2.58
CA LEU A 21 -17.24 -10.51 -3.41
C LEU A 21 -18.07 -10.31 -4.67
N PHE A 22 -18.59 -9.11 -4.83
CA PHE A 22 -19.40 -8.71 -5.98
C PHE A 22 -18.64 -7.69 -6.84
N MET A 23 -18.88 -7.71 -8.14
CA MET A 23 -18.33 -6.74 -9.08
C MET A 23 -19.45 -6.07 -9.85
N PHE A 24 -19.39 -4.75 -9.91
CA PHE A 24 -20.28 -3.88 -10.67
C PHE A 24 -19.51 -3.08 -11.72
N ASP A 25 -20.16 -2.70 -12.81
CA ASP A 25 -19.63 -1.77 -13.80
C ASP A 25 -19.79 -0.31 -13.34
N SER A 26 -19.33 0.64 -14.16
CA SER A 26 -19.45 2.08 -13.89
C SER A 26 -20.90 2.60 -13.85
N LYS A 27 -21.87 1.81 -14.32
CA LYS A 27 -23.31 2.13 -14.29
C LYS A 27 -24.01 1.47 -13.11
N GLY A 28 -23.29 0.72 -12.26
CA GLY A 28 -23.85 0.00 -11.13
C GLY A 28 -24.50 -1.34 -11.50
N ASN A 29 -24.34 -1.84 -12.73
CA ASN A 29 -24.86 -3.15 -13.10
C ASN A 29 -23.90 -4.26 -12.65
N ARG A 30 -24.45 -5.38 -12.18
CA ARG A 30 -23.65 -6.56 -11.81
C ARG A 30 -22.93 -7.13 -13.05
N VAL A 31 -21.62 -7.32 -12.93
CA VAL A 31 -20.79 -7.91 -14.00
C VAL A 31 -21.03 -9.43 -14.03
N ARG A 32 -21.84 -9.90 -14.98
CA ARG A 32 -22.23 -11.32 -15.10
C ARG A 32 -21.05 -12.30 -15.26
N GLY A 33 -19.93 -11.83 -15.80
CA GLY A 33 -18.73 -12.66 -15.99
C GLY A 33 -17.84 -12.78 -14.74
N PHE A 34 -18.19 -12.14 -13.63
CA PHE A 34 -17.43 -12.18 -12.39
C PHE A 34 -18.02 -13.20 -11.41
N ASN A 35 -17.37 -14.37 -11.32
CA ASN A 35 -17.84 -15.51 -10.55
C ASN A 35 -16.79 -15.91 -9.50
N TYR A 36 -16.71 -15.14 -8.42
CA TYR A 36 -15.90 -15.50 -7.27
C TYR A 36 -16.61 -16.59 -6.45
N ILE A 37 -15.87 -17.64 -6.09
CA ILE A 37 -16.35 -18.69 -5.20
C ILE A 37 -16.04 -18.27 -3.76
N LYS A 38 -17.08 -18.08 -2.95
CA LYS A 38 -16.95 -17.69 -1.54
C LYS A 38 -16.08 -18.68 -0.76
N ASN A 39 -15.36 -18.16 0.22
CA ASN A 39 -14.51 -18.93 1.13
C ASN A 39 -14.65 -18.38 2.55
N ASP A 40 -13.54 -18.13 3.24
CA ASP A 40 -13.47 -17.40 4.50
C ASP A 40 -13.77 -15.90 4.34
N LYS A 41 -14.03 -15.24 5.48
CA LYS A 41 -14.21 -13.79 5.57
C LYS A 41 -13.03 -13.06 4.93
N ILE A 42 -13.35 -12.09 4.06
CA ILE A 42 -12.38 -11.20 3.43
C ILE A 42 -11.92 -10.17 4.47
N LEU A 43 -10.60 -10.09 4.68
CA LEU A 43 -10.01 -9.27 5.74
C LEU A 43 -9.67 -7.85 5.31
N ASN A 44 -9.41 -7.63 4.01
CA ASN A 44 -9.00 -6.34 3.49
C ASN A 44 -9.67 -6.02 2.15
N SER A 45 -9.76 -4.73 1.84
CA SER A 45 -10.26 -4.28 0.53
C SER A 45 -9.41 -4.84 -0.61
N PRO A 46 -10.01 -5.48 -1.63
CA PRO A 46 -9.27 -6.02 -2.77
C PRO A 46 -8.47 -4.96 -3.51
N LYS A 47 -7.29 -5.35 -3.97
CA LYS A 47 -6.40 -4.52 -4.79
C LYS A 47 -6.23 -5.14 -6.17
N HIS A 48 -6.13 -4.31 -7.20
CA HIS A 48 -5.78 -4.75 -8.53
C HIS A 48 -4.30 -4.45 -8.80
N PHE A 49 -3.60 -5.43 -9.37
CA PHE A 49 -2.23 -5.29 -9.84
C PHE A 49 -2.12 -5.85 -11.25
N ARG A 50 -1.37 -5.15 -12.11
CA ARG A 50 -0.93 -5.66 -13.40
C ARG A 50 0.56 -6.03 -13.30
N ILE A 51 0.87 -7.33 -13.30
CA ILE A 51 2.23 -7.86 -13.11
C ILE A 51 2.52 -8.86 -14.22
N SER A 52 3.59 -8.65 -15.00
CA SER A 52 3.99 -9.52 -16.12
C SER A 52 2.81 -9.89 -17.04
N ASN A 53 2.05 -8.88 -17.48
CA ASN A 53 0.85 -9.02 -18.32
C ASN A 53 -0.30 -9.84 -17.72
N LYS A 54 -0.28 -10.10 -16.40
CA LYS A 54 -1.40 -10.70 -15.67
C LYS A 54 -2.13 -9.63 -14.88
N ASP A 55 -3.45 -9.62 -14.99
CA ASP A 55 -4.31 -8.87 -14.09
C ASP A 55 -4.71 -9.73 -12.91
N LEU A 56 -4.34 -9.23 -11.73
CA LEU A 56 -4.52 -9.90 -10.47
C LEU A 56 -5.43 -9.03 -9.61
N ILE A 57 -6.49 -9.60 -9.08
CA ILE A 57 -7.24 -9.04 -7.96
C ILE A 57 -6.78 -9.82 -6.74
N VAL A 58 -6.27 -9.10 -5.74
CA VAL A 58 -5.60 -9.68 -4.59
C VAL A 58 -6.26 -9.18 -3.31
N PHE A 59 -6.58 -10.12 -2.42
CA PHE A 59 -7.09 -9.86 -1.07
C PHE A 59 -6.82 -11.06 -0.18
N LYS A 60 -6.94 -10.85 1.12
CA LYS A 60 -6.73 -11.86 2.14
C LYS A 60 -8.05 -12.32 2.68
N THR A 61 -8.14 -13.61 2.94
CA THR A 61 -9.10 -14.17 3.87
C THR A 61 -8.36 -14.61 5.13
N LYS A 62 -9.05 -15.22 6.10
CA LYS A 62 -8.43 -15.63 7.38
C LYS A 62 -7.11 -16.41 7.16
N ASN A 63 -7.16 -17.44 6.32
CA ASN A 63 -6.05 -18.39 6.16
C ASN A 63 -5.42 -18.41 4.75
N ASP A 64 -5.95 -17.62 3.80
CA ASP A 64 -5.52 -17.66 2.40
C ASP A 64 -5.28 -16.25 1.83
N LEU A 65 -4.26 -16.12 0.98
CA LEU A 65 -4.10 -14.98 0.08
C LEU A 65 -4.77 -15.33 -1.25
N LYS A 66 -5.93 -14.73 -1.53
CA LYS A 66 -6.63 -14.94 -2.80
C LYS A 66 -6.01 -14.08 -3.89
N ILE A 67 -5.52 -14.74 -4.95
CA ILE A 67 -5.01 -14.10 -6.16
C ILE A 67 -5.84 -14.60 -7.35
N ILE A 68 -6.84 -13.81 -7.74
CA ILE A 68 -7.83 -14.16 -8.76
C ILE A 68 -7.70 -13.27 -10.00
N ASN A 69 -8.27 -13.69 -11.12
CA ASN A 69 -8.33 -12.89 -12.34
C ASN A 69 -9.55 -11.94 -12.35
N ARG A 70 -9.67 -11.12 -13.42
CA ARG A 70 -10.78 -10.18 -13.62
C ARG A 70 -12.17 -10.83 -13.72
N ARG A 71 -12.26 -12.16 -13.83
CA ARG A 71 -13.50 -12.96 -13.89
C ARG A 71 -13.83 -13.66 -12.57
N GLY A 72 -13.08 -13.40 -11.51
CA GLY A 72 -13.34 -13.98 -10.19
C GLY A 72 -12.71 -15.35 -9.96
N ARG A 73 -11.99 -15.91 -10.95
CA ARG A 73 -11.45 -17.27 -10.88
C ARG A 73 -10.01 -17.29 -10.34
N PRO A 74 -9.58 -18.34 -9.63
CA PRO A 74 -8.18 -18.52 -9.21
C PRO A 74 -7.21 -18.28 -10.36
N ARG A 75 -6.15 -17.53 -10.10
CA ARG A 75 -5.11 -17.20 -11.08
C ARG A 75 -3.72 -17.64 -10.62
N ILE A 76 -3.45 -17.50 -9.33
CA ILE A 76 -2.27 -18.04 -8.65
C ILE A 76 -2.75 -18.66 -7.35
N GLU A 77 -2.34 -19.90 -7.09
CA GLU A 77 -2.64 -20.61 -5.86
C GLU A 77 -1.40 -20.62 -4.97
N THR A 78 -1.56 -20.21 -3.71
CA THR A 78 -0.47 -20.22 -2.72
C THR A 78 -0.27 -21.62 -2.18
N LYS A 79 0.97 -22.10 -2.15
CA LYS A 79 1.30 -23.45 -1.65
C LYS A 79 1.19 -23.57 -0.13
N THR A 80 1.27 -22.46 0.59
CA THR A 80 1.30 -22.42 2.05
C THR A 80 0.22 -21.48 2.56
N LYS A 81 -0.44 -21.87 3.66
CA LYS A 81 -1.43 -21.06 4.37
C LYS A 81 -0.78 -20.30 5.52
N PHE A 82 -1.27 -19.10 5.78
CA PHE A 82 -0.84 -18.24 6.87
C PHE A 82 -2.06 -17.59 7.51
N ASP A 83 -1.99 -17.32 8.79
CA ASP A 83 -2.94 -16.45 9.46
C ASP A 83 -2.59 -14.99 9.10
N PHE A 84 -3.48 -14.34 8.35
CA PHE A 84 -3.22 -13.01 7.82
C PHE A 84 -3.79 -11.90 8.71
N SER A 85 -3.08 -10.78 8.81
CA SER A 85 -3.64 -9.55 9.35
C SER A 85 -4.65 -8.93 8.38
N SER A 86 -5.41 -7.92 8.81
CA SER A 86 -6.30 -7.13 7.96
C SER A 86 -5.58 -6.05 7.14
N GLU A 87 -4.25 -5.97 7.22
CA GLU A 87 -3.46 -4.97 6.50
C GLU A 87 -3.57 -5.10 4.98
N LYS A 88 -3.18 -4.06 4.26
CA LYS A 88 -3.24 -4.05 2.80
C LYS A 88 -2.24 -5.03 2.20
N VAL A 89 -2.49 -5.37 0.93
CA VAL A 89 -1.56 -6.11 0.07
C VAL A 89 -0.87 -5.13 -0.87
N PHE A 90 0.37 -5.41 -1.21
CA PHE A 90 1.17 -4.56 -2.11
C PHE A 90 1.89 -5.40 -3.17
N ARG A 91 2.46 -4.71 -4.17
CA ARG A 91 3.31 -5.29 -5.19
C ARG A 91 4.76 -4.95 -4.87
N PHE A 92 5.64 -5.95 -4.94
CA PHE A 92 7.08 -5.75 -4.89
C PHE A 92 7.73 -6.52 -6.04
N GLY A 93 8.20 -5.79 -7.04
CA GLY A 93 8.67 -6.32 -8.32
C GLY A 93 7.64 -7.20 -9.01
N ASN A 94 7.97 -8.47 -9.17
CA ASN A 94 7.09 -9.49 -9.74
C ASN A 94 6.43 -10.37 -8.68
N ALA A 95 6.29 -9.87 -7.45
CA ALA A 95 5.65 -10.58 -6.36
C ALA A 95 4.57 -9.72 -5.69
N ILE A 96 3.70 -10.41 -4.94
CA ILE A 96 2.79 -9.81 -3.98
C ILE A 96 3.44 -9.86 -2.61
N VAL A 97 3.39 -8.77 -1.86
CA VAL A 97 3.83 -8.73 -0.46
C VAL A 97 2.68 -8.35 0.46
N THR A 98 2.66 -8.98 1.63
CA THR A 98 1.68 -8.74 2.69
C THR A 98 2.24 -9.13 4.05
N GLN A 99 1.50 -8.84 5.11
CA GLN A 99 1.82 -9.18 6.48
C GLN A 99 0.90 -10.27 7.05
N THR A 100 1.45 -11.13 7.93
CA THR A 100 0.70 -12.04 8.80
C THR A 100 0.15 -11.32 10.04
N ASP A 101 -0.64 -11.99 10.85
CA ASP A 101 -1.07 -11.47 12.16
C ASP A 101 0.07 -11.46 13.22
N LYS A 102 1.19 -12.13 12.94
CA LYS A 102 2.41 -12.18 13.75
C LYS A 102 3.50 -11.21 13.29
N ASN A 103 3.16 -10.21 12.47
CA ASN A 103 4.11 -9.22 11.95
C ASN A 103 5.25 -9.80 11.09
N GLU A 104 4.99 -10.91 10.39
CA GLU A 104 5.90 -11.46 9.37
C GLU A 104 5.53 -10.88 8.01
N ILE A 105 6.54 -10.54 7.20
CA ILE A 105 6.35 -10.12 5.81
C ILE A 105 6.45 -11.33 4.89
N ILE A 106 5.35 -11.60 4.21
CA ILE A 106 5.21 -12.70 3.26
C ILE A 106 5.32 -12.15 1.84
N GLU A 107 6.17 -12.76 1.03
CA GLU A 107 6.25 -12.55 -0.41
C GLU A 107 5.72 -13.79 -1.14
N VAL A 108 4.85 -13.56 -2.13
CA VAL A 108 4.28 -14.59 -3.00
C VAL A 108 4.62 -14.28 -4.45
N ASP A 109 5.36 -15.18 -5.11
CA ASP A 109 5.73 -15.03 -6.51
C ASP A 109 4.58 -15.39 -7.48
N LEU A 110 4.78 -15.16 -8.79
CA LEU A 110 3.77 -15.47 -9.81
C LEU A 110 3.54 -16.97 -10.06
N LYS A 111 4.33 -17.84 -9.43
CA LYS A 111 4.20 -19.31 -9.44
C LYS A 111 3.51 -19.81 -8.17
N GLY A 112 3.16 -18.94 -7.23
CA GLY A 112 2.52 -19.29 -5.96
C GLY A 112 3.48 -19.81 -4.88
N ASN A 113 4.80 -19.67 -5.10
CA ASN A 113 5.77 -19.94 -4.04
C ASN A 113 5.71 -18.83 -3.00
N VAL A 114 5.81 -19.22 -1.74
CA VAL A 114 5.68 -18.31 -0.60
C VAL A 114 6.98 -18.32 0.21
N LYS A 115 7.44 -17.15 0.62
CA LYS A 115 8.58 -16.98 1.54
C LYS A 115 8.27 -15.91 2.58
N ILE A 116 8.76 -16.13 3.79
CA ILE A 116 8.88 -15.06 4.80
C ILE A 116 10.18 -14.33 4.47
N ILE A 117 10.11 -13.02 4.23
CA ILE A 117 11.29 -12.21 3.88
C ILE A 117 11.80 -11.38 5.07
N ASP A 118 10.96 -11.14 6.07
CA ASP A 118 11.30 -10.40 7.27
C ASP A 118 10.26 -10.65 8.37
N ALA A 119 10.59 -10.36 9.62
CA ALA A 119 9.66 -10.46 10.74
C ALA A 119 9.99 -9.43 11.84
N TYR A 120 8.96 -8.79 12.39
CA TYR A 120 9.10 -7.73 13.38
C TYR A 120 8.44 -8.13 14.70
N SER A 121 9.04 -7.74 15.82
CA SER A 121 8.52 -8.07 17.17
C SER A 121 7.32 -7.23 17.59
N SER A 122 6.94 -6.23 16.80
CA SER A 122 5.87 -5.28 17.10
C SER A 122 5.17 -4.83 15.82
N ASP A 123 4.05 -4.13 15.97
CA ASP A 123 3.26 -3.64 14.85
C ASP A 123 4.11 -2.84 13.86
N MET A 124 3.92 -3.16 12.59
CA MET A 124 4.62 -2.54 11.48
C MET A 124 3.63 -1.96 10.47
N ASN A 125 4.08 -0.97 9.71
CA ASN A 125 3.37 -0.49 8.53
C ASN A 125 4.25 -0.69 7.31
N LEU A 126 3.66 -1.24 6.26
CA LEU A 126 4.33 -1.56 5.01
C LEU A 126 3.69 -0.75 3.89
N THR A 127 4.52 -0.30 2.95
CA THR A 127 4.07 0.15 1.63
C THR A 127 5.14 -0.14 0.60
N SER A 128 4.74 -0.31 -0.66
CA SER A 128 5.70 -0.51 -1.74
C SER A 128 5.19 0.04 -3.07
N ILE A 129 6.14 0.32 -3.95
CA ILE A 129 5.91 0.66 -5.34
C ILE A 129 7.01 0.02 -6.20
N GLU A 130 6.62 -0.66 -7.27
CA GLU A 130 7.56 -1.36 -8.14
C GLU A 130 8.55 -2.21 -7.33
N ASN A 131 9.86 -1.92 -7.42
CA ASN A 131 10.92 -2.62 -6.70
C ASN A 131 11.36 -1.92 -5.40
N PHE A 132 10.60 -0.95 -4.90
CA PHE A 132 10.91 -0.18 -3.71
C PHE A 132 9.88 -0.45 -2.62
N MET A 133 10.33 -0.92 -1.47
CA MET A 133 9.52 -1.27 -0.32
C MET A 133 10.00 -0.48 0.88
N VAL A 134 9.05 0.00 1.68
CA VAL A 134 9.33 0.75 2.90
C VAL A 134 8.53 0.15 4.04
N ILE A 135 9.22 -0.07 5.15
CA ILE A 135 8.65 -0.61 6.39
C ILE A 135 8.90 0.40 7.49
N LYS A 136 7.85 0.71 8.26
CA LYS A 136 7.95 1.47 9.50
C LYS A 136 7.66 0.52 10.65
N ASN A 137 8.60 0.38 11.58
CA ASN A 137 8.42 -0.39 12.81
C ASN A 137 9.06 0.36 13.99
N GLY A 138 8.32 0.53 15.09
CA GLY A 138 8.77 1.37 16.21
C GLY A 138 9.13 2.79 15.79
N ASN A 139 10.37 3.21 16.06
CA ASN A 139 10.96 4.49 15.63
C ASN A 139 11.98 4.30 14.51
N SER A 140 11.83 3.25 13.69
CA SER A 140 12.73 2.99 12.56
C SER A 140 11.94 2.93 11.26
N LEU A 141 12.56 3.47 10.23
CA LEU A 141 12.11 3.38 8.85
C LEU A 141 13.15 2.58 8.06
N PHE A 142 12.69 1.54 7.38
CA PHE A 142 13.53 0.64 6.61
C PHE A 142 13.11 0.69 5.15
N SER A 143 14.08 0.63 4.26
CA SER A 143 13.91 0.34 2.85
C SER A 143 14.73 -0.90 2.51
N ASN A 144 14.61 -1.43 1.30
CA ASN A 144 15.40 -2.59 0.89
C ASN A 144 16.93 -2.39 0.98
N LYS A 145 17.41 -1.13 1.10
CA LYS A 145 18.84 -0.78 1.07
C LYS A 145 19.31 -0.03 2.31
N ASN A 146 18.44 0.81 2.88
CA ASN A 146 18.80 1.79 3.90
C ASN A 146 17.86 1.72 5.11
N LYS A 147 18.36 2.20 6.24
CA LYS A 147 17.60 2.40 7.48
C LYS A 147 17.74 3.87 7.91
N SER A 148 16.68 4.45 8.44
CA SER A 148 16.68 5.75 9.10
C SER A 148 16.00 5.64 10.46
N GLU A 149 16.52 6.37 11.45
CA GLU A 149 15.94 6.44 12.79
C GLU A 149 15.08 7.69 12.93
N LEU A 150 13.87 7.49 13.42
CA LEU A 150 12.92 8.54 13.74
C LEU A 150 13.08 8.93 15.21
N LYS A 151 12.71 10.17 15.54
CA LYS A 151 12.63 10.59 16.94
C LYS A 151 11.55 9.80 17.68
N PHE A 152 11.52 9.89 19.01
CA PHE A 152 10.45 9.28 19.78
C PHE A 152 9.10 9.94 19.46
N GLY A 153 8.11 9.14 19.04
CA GLY A 153 6.81 9.64 18.63
C GLY A 153 5.83 8.52 18.27
N LYS A 154 4.64 8.90 17.80
CA LYS A 154 3.64 7.95 17.30
C LYS A 154 3.33 8.24 15.85
N TYR A 155 3.66 7.27 15.01
CA TYR A 155 3.67 7.44 13.57
C TYR A 155 2.52 6.72 12.89
N ASN A 156 1.95 7.36 11.87
CA ASN A 156 0.98 6.76 10.96
C ASN A 156 1.17 7.30 9.53
N ASN A 157 0.27 6.92 8.63
CA ASN A 157 0.16 7.48 7.28
C ASN A 157 1.47 7.38 6.46
N LEU A 158 2.16 6.23 6.56
CA LEU A 158 3.28 5.90 5.70
C LEU A 158 2.82 5.85 4.23
N LYS A 159 3.42 6.66 3.37
CA LYS A 159 3.11 6.75 1.94
C LYS A 159 4.37 6.89 1.11
N ILE A 160 4.30 6.40 -0.12
CA ILE A 160 5.30 6.64 -1.16
C ILE A 160 4.66 7.49 -2.26
N TYR A 161 5.40 8.47 -2.74
CA TYR A 161 5.10 9.25 -3.94
C TYR A 161 6.25 9.04 -4.93
N ASN A 162 5.93 8.78 -6.19
CA ASN A 162 6.96 8.55 -7.22
C ASN A 162 6.66 9.32 -8.51
N SER A 163 7.73 9.73 -9.17
CA SER A 163 7.77 10.12 -10.58
C SER A 163 8.68 9.13 -11.32
N GLU A 164 9.00 9.39 -12.59
CA GLU A 164 9.99 8.58 -13.32
C GLU A 164 11.40 8.72 -12.71
N GLU A 165 11.70 9.85 -12.08
CA GLU A 165 13.06 10.19 -11.63
C GLU A 165 13.22 10.12 -10.10
N PHE A 166 12.15 10.36 -9.34
CA PHE A 166 12.23 10.53 -7.89
C PHE A 166 11.23 9.68 -7.12
N ILE A 167 11.63 9.26 -5.93
CA ILE A 167 10.78 8.63 -4.93
C ILE A 167 10.89 9.44 -3.64
N LEU A 168 9.74 9.82 -3.09
CA LEU A 168 9.62 10.44 -1.78
C LEU A 168 8.80 9.56 -0.85
N ILE A 169 9.22 9.51 0.41
CA ILE A 169 8.56 8.74 1.47
C ILE A 169 8.08 9.71 2.54
N SER A 170 6.79 9.69 2.85
CA SER A 170 6.24 10.48 3.95
C SER A 170 5.76 9.60 5.08
N VAL A 171 5.97 10.05 6.31
CA VAL A 171 5.34 9.50 7.52
C VAL A 171 4.94 10.66 8.43
N PHE A 172 3.83 10.51 9.15
CA PHE A 172 3.32 11.57 10.03
C PHE A 172 3.41 11.13 11.49
N ASP A 173 4.06 11.94 12.31
CA ASP A 173 4.03 11.82 13.76
C ASP A 173 2.82 12.58 14.31
N TYR A 174 1.76 11.84 14.65
CA TYR A 174 0.53 12.44 15.16
C TYR A 174 0.62 12.84 16.63
N GLN A 175 1.62 12.37 17.37
CA GLN A 175 1.86 12.79 18.74
C GLN A 175 2.53 14.16 18.75
N ASN A 176 3.58 14.35 17.96
CA ASN A 176 4.36 15.59 17.91
C ASN A 176 3.89 16.58 16.83
N LYS A 177 2.87 16.20 16.05
CA LYS A 177 2.28 16.98 14.95
C LYS A 177 3.32 17.35 13.89
N GLU A 178 4.09 16.36 13.46
CA GLU A 178 5.23 16.53 12.55
C GLU A 178 5.07 15.66 11.31
N GLY A 179 5.12 16.29 10.13
CA GLY A 179 5.27 15.58 8.86
C GLY A 179 6.75 15.38 8.56
N TYR A 180 7.14 14.14 8.33
CA TYR A 180 8.47 13.77 7.83
C TYR A 180 8.39 13.48 6.33
N LEU A 181 9.45 13.82 5.60
CA LEU A 181 9.61 13.55 4.18
C LEU A 181 11.05 13.13 3.91
N PHE A 182 11.23 11.98 3.27
CA PHE A 182 12.53 11.40 2.96
C PHE A 182 12.70 11.17 1.46
N ASP A 183 13.95 11.18 0.99
CA ASP A 183 14.32 10.70 -0.34
C ASP A 183 14.35 9.15 -0.41
N GLN A 184 14.62 8.60 -1.61
CA GLN A 184 14.73 7.15 -1.83
C GLN A 184 15.83 6.45 -1.00
N ASN A 185 16.79 7.20 -0.48
CA ASN A 185 17.86 6.69 0.37
C ASN A 185 17.51 6.77 1.87
N LEU A 186 16.31 7.25 2.20
CA LEU A 186 15.84 7.56 3.55
C LEU A 186 16.60 8.72 4.22
N ASN A 187 17.19 9.62 3.42
CA ASN A 187 17.70 10.89 3.92
C ASN A 187 16.53 11.86 4.09
N LEU A 188 16.52 12.59 5.19
CA LEU A 188 15.48 13.57 5.47
C LEU A 188 15.64 14.76 4.51
N ILE A 189 14.55 15.15 3.84
CA ILE A 189 14.56 16.31 2.95
C ILE A 189 14.72 17.59 3.78
N ASP A 190 15.57 18.51 3.33
CA ASP A 190 15.79 19.78 4.04
C ASP A 190 14.49 20.50 4.38
N GLY A 191 14.40 21.06 5.59
CA GLY A 191 13.20 21.71 6.10
C GLY A 191 12.14 20.75 6.66
N PHE A 192 12.39 19.44 6.67
CA PHE A 192 11.61 18.45 7.40
C PHE A 192 12.35 18.01 8.69
N PRO A 193 11.64 17.51 9.72
CA PRO A 193 10.20 17.47 9.82
C PRO A 193 9.58 18.87 9.91
N ILE A 194 8.34 19.01 9.44
CA ILE A 194 7.59 20.26 9.47
C ILE A 194 6.33 20.11 10.33
N LYS A 195 5.99 21.15 11.10
CA LYS A 195 4.77 21.15 11.92
C LYS A 195 3.51 21.15 11.06
N SER A 196 2.58 20.26 11.39
CA SER A 196 1.26 20.18 10.75
C SER A 196 0.25 19.52 11.69
N GLU A 197 -0.95 20.09 11.79
CA GLU A 197 -2.07 19.57 12.59
C GLU A 197 -2.66 18.27 12.04
N SER A 198 -2.27 17.87 10.83
CA SER A 198 -2.67 16.61 10.19
C SER A 198 -1.57 16.09 9.28
N PHE A 199 -1.75 14.88 8.73
CA PHE A 199 -0.87 14.41 7.68
C PHE A 199 -0.83 15.41 6.51
N ILE A 200 0.33 15.45 5.86
CA ILE A 200 0.63 16.33 4.71
C ILE A 200 0.34 15.55 3.44
N ASP A 201 -0.29 16.22 2.48
CA ASP A 201 -0.51 15.66 1.15
C ASP A 201 0.52 16.22 0.18
N TYR A 202 1.11 15.34 -0.63
CA TYR A 202 2.21 15.67 -1.53
C TYR A 202 1.82 15.35 -2.96
N ARG A 203 2.28 16.19 -3.89
CA ARG A 203 2.24 15.94 -5.32
C ARG A 203 3.64 16.06 -5.89
N LEU A 204 4.16 14.95 -6.38
CA LEU A 204 5.46 14.88 -7.01
C LEU A 204 5.35 15.19 -8.51
N ASN A 205 6.22 16.06 -9.00
CA ASN A 205 6.40 16.38 -10.42
C ASN A 205 7.82 15.98 -10.83
N LYS A 206 8.21 16.29 -12.08
CA LYS A 206 9.51 15.89 -12.62
C LYS A 206 10.69 16.42 -11.79
N ASN A 207 10.71 17.73 -11.48
CA ASN A 207 11.87 18.38 -10.84
C ASN A 207 11.52 19.09 -9.51
N TYR A 208 10.28 18.95 -9.05
CA TYR A 208 9.79 19.63 -7.85
C TYR A 208 8.66 18.82 -7.23
N PHE A 209 8.35 19.11 -5.98
CA PHE A 209 7.14 18.64 -5.32
C PHE A 209 6.35 19.80 -4.74
N GLU A 210 5.05 19.61 -4.69
CA GLU A 210 4.11 20.52 -4.04
C GLU A 210 3.53 19.79 -2.83
N PHE A 211 3.22 20.54 -1.78
CA PHE A 211 2.58 19.96 -0.61
C PHE A 211 1.63 20.92 0.08
N ALA A 212 0.59 20.35 0.69
CA ALA A 212 -0.41 21.07 1.45
C ALA A 212 -0.42 20.54 2.90
N LEU A 213 -0.38 21.46 3.86
CA LEU A 213 -0.40 21.14 5.29
C LEU A 213 -1.41 21.99 6.04
N LYS A 214 -1.87 21.48 7.19
CA LYS A 214 -2.80 22.18 8.08
C LYS A 214 -2.01 22.83 9.21
N THR A 215 -2.17 24.13 9.38
CA THR A 215 -1.49 24.90 10.44
C THR A 215 -2.27 24.87 11.75
N GLU A 216 -1.63 25.28 12.85
CA GLU A 216 -2.23 25.42 14.18
C GLU A 216 -3.49 26.28 14.17
N ASN A 217 -3.50 27.37 13.39
CA ASN A 217 -4.65 28.28 13.23
C ASN A 217 -5.75 27.70 12.32
N LYS A 218 -5.71 26.39 12.04
CA LYS A 218 -6.65 25.65 11.19
C LYS A 218 -6.74 26.14 9.74
N SER A 219 -5.75 26.90 9.26
CA SER A 219 -5.62 27.25 7.85
C SER A 219 -4.83 26.19 7.08
N ILE A 220 -5.04 26.12 5.77
CA ILE A 220 -4.25 25.26 4.88
C ILE A 220 -3.20 26.12 4.19
N LYS A 221 -1.94 25.69 4.21
CA LYS A 221 -0.85 26.33 3.47
C LYS A 221 -0.36 25.41 2.36
N PHE A 222 -0.03 26.02 1.23
CA PHE A 222 0.50 25.36 0.04
C PHE A 222 1.94 25.80 -0.18
N TYR A 223 2.79 24.84 -0.52
CA TYR A 223 4.20 25.05 -0.75
C TYR A 223 4.63 24.32 -2.03
N LYS A 224 5.69 24.84 -2.64
CA LYS A 224 6.37 24.23 -3.78
C LYS A 224 7.88 24.26 -3.50
N LYS A 225 8.55 23.13 -3.66
CA LYS A 225 9.99 22.99 -3.42
C LYS A 225 10.63 22.16 -4.53
N SER A 226 11.76 22.64 -5.03
CA SER A 226 12.59 21.88 -5.99
C SER A 226 13.22 20.67 -5.31
N ILE A 227 13.42 19.60 -6.07
CA ILE A 227 14.11 18.38 -5.62
C ILE A 227 15.61 18.57 -5.74
#